data_AF-A0A349FDC1-F1
#
_entry.id   AF-A0A349FDC1-F1
#
_cell.length_a   1.000
_cell.length_b   1.000
_cell.length_c   1.000
_cell.angle_alpha   90.00
_cell.angle_beta   90.00
_cell.angle_gamma   90.00
#
_symmetry.space_group_name_H-M   'P 1'
#
loop_
_entity.id
_entity.type
_entity.pdbx_description
1 polymer ?
#
loop_
_entity_poly.entity_id
_entity_poly.type
_entity_poly.pdbx_seq_one_letter_code
_entity_poly.pdbx_strand_id
1 'polypeptide(L)' 'MTIENISQAKVFGGWHKQYTHEAKSLNCSMRFAIYLPPSATPTNPVPVVYWLSGLTCTDENFMQKAGAF' A
#
# COMPACT_ATOMS: atom_id res chain seq x y z
N MET A 1 13.84 11.80 2.76
CA MET A 1 12.71 11.01 3.27
C MET A 1 13.06 9.56 3.02
N THR A 2 13.20 8.76 4.06
CA THR A 2 13.51 7.33 3.94
C THR A 2 12.19 6.57 3.85
N ILE A 3 12.06 5.69 2.87
CA ILE A 3 10.91 4.81 2.68
C ILE A 3 11.44 3.37 2.77
N GLU A 4 10.88 2.57 3.66
CA GLU A 4 11.31 1.20 3.91
C GLU A 4 10.19 0.22 3.55
N ASN A 5 10.51 -0.85 2.82
CA ASN A 5 9.57 -1.94 2.58
C ASN A 5 9.59 -2.91 3.76
N ILE A 6 8.46 -3.08 4.42
CA ILE A 6 8.35 -3.95 5.61
C ILE A 6 7.78 -5.33 5.28
N SER A 7 7.02 -5.45 4.19
CA SER A 7 6.43 -6.72 3.75
C SER A 7 6.07 -6.69 2.27
N GLN A 8 6.02 -7.87 1.66
CA GLN A 8 5.54 -8.07 0.30
C GLN A 8 4.94 -9.48 0.12
N ALA A 9 3.85 -9.55 -0.63
CA ALA A 9 3.18 -10.80 -1.01
C ALA A 9 2.75 -10.75 -2.48
N LYS A 10 2.80 -11.89 -3.16
CA LYS A 10 2.23 -12.03 -4.51
C LYS A 10 0.73 -12.29 -4.39
N VAL A 11 -0.08 -11.52 -5.13
CA VAL A 11 -1.54 -11.59 -5.05
C VAL A 11 -2.16 -11.25 -6.41
N PHE A 12 -3.01 -12.13 -6.94
CA PHE A 12 -3.59 -12.06 -8.32
C PHE A 12 -2.59 -11.67 -9.42
N GLY A 13 -1.37 -12.22 -9.36
CA GLY A 13 -0.30 -11.93 -10.32
C GLY A 13 0.40 -10.57 -10.12
N GLY A 14 -0.11 -9.73 -9.24
CA GLY A 14 0.51 -8.48 -8.80
C GLY A 14 1.28 -8.62 -7.48
N TRP A 15 1.57 -7.47 -6.88
CA TRP A 15 2.27 -7.37 -5.60
C TRP A 15 1.48 -6.53 -4.63
N HIS A 16 1.17 -7.11 -3.48
CA HIS A 16 0.79 -6.35 -2.30
C HIS A 16 2.06 -6.05 -1.50
N LYS A 17 2.27 -4.79 -1.13
CA LYS A 17 3.45 -4.35 -0.39
C LYS A 17 3.05 -3.38 0.70
N GLN A 18 3.71 -3.48 1.85
CA GLN A 18 3.60 -2.49 2.91
C GLN A 18 4.91 -1.73 3.08
N TYR A 19 4.78 -0.46 3.44
CA TYR A 19 5.89 0.45 3.62
C TYR A 19 5.72 1.29 4.87
N THR A 20 6.86 1.66 5.47
CA THR A 20 6.95 2.70 6.49
C THR A 20 7.73 3.89 5.96
N HIS A 21 7.37 5.10 6.39
CA HIS A 21 8.12 6.31 6.08
C HIS A 21 7.91 7.38 7.15
N GLU A 22 8.89 8.29 7.29
CA GLU A 22 8.71 9.48 8.13
C GLU A 22 7.84 10.51 7.40
N ALA A 23 6.66 10.79 7.95
CA ALA A 23 5.71 11.74 7.39
C ALA A 23 5.96 13.15 7.94
N LYS A 24 6.53 14.02 7.11
CA LYS A 24 6.85 15.40 7.52
C LYS A 24 5.63 16.22 7.94
N SER A 25 4.46 15.95 7.36
CA SER A 25 3.19 16.59 7.68
C SER A 25 2.60 16.16 9.03
N LEU A 26 2.90 14.94 9.47
CA LEU A 26 2.37 14.36 10.71
C LEU A 26 3.42 14.27 11.83
N ASN A 27 4.69 14.54 11.49
CA ASN A 27 5.84 14.50 12.38
C ASN A 27 6.00 13.15 13.11
N CYS A 28 5.73 12.05 12.40
CA CYS A 28 5.87 10.69 12.92
C CYS A 28 6.08 9.67 11.79
N SER A 29 6.45 8.44 12.19
CA SER A 29 6.51 7.29 11.30
C SER A 29 5.11 6.84 10.92
N MET A 30 4.84 6.74 9.62
CA MET A 30 3.57 6.32 9.05
C MET A 30 3.73 5.04 8.25
N ARG A 31 2.67 4.24 8.23
CA ARG A 31 2.59 2.98 7.48
C ARG A 31 1.50 3.05 6.43
N PHE A 32 1.78 2.55 5.23
CA PHE A 32 0.78 2.39 4.19
C PHE A 32 0.98 1.09 3.41
N ALA A 33 -0.09 0.64 2.76
CA ALA A 33 -0.10 -0.50 1.86
C ALA A 33 -0.34 -0.05 0.42
N ILE A 34 0.19 -0.81 -0.54
CA ILE A 34 -0.05 -0.62 -1.97
C ILE A 34 -0.22 -1.97 -2.66
N TYR A 35 -1.22 -2.05 -3.53
CA TYR A 35 -1.32 -3.11 -4.52
C TYR A 35 -0.82 -2.60 -5.87
N LEU A 36 0.13 -3.33 -6.44
CA LEU A 36 0.64 -3.11 -7.79
C LEU A 36 0.10 -4.22 -8.70
N PRO A 37 -0.78 -3.92 -9.66
CA PRO A 37 -1.24 -4.92 -10.61
C PRO A 37 -0.08 -5.45 -11.47
N PRO A 38 -0.22 -6.64 -12.09
CA PRO A 38 0.83 -7.23 -12.92
C PRO A 38 1.30 -6.34 -14.08
N SER A 39 0.45 -5.42 -14.54
CA SER A 39 0.76 -4.46 -15.60
C SER A 39 1.58 -3.26 -15.12
N ALA A 40 1.72 -3.03 -13.82
CA ALA A 40 2.44 -1.89 -13.27
C ALA A 40 3.95 -2.10 -13.37
N THR A 41 4.57 -1.49 -14.37
CA THR A 41 6.03 -1.51 -14.58
C THR A 41 6.57 -0.09 -14.73
N PRO A 42 7.89 0.14 -14.61
CA PRO A 42 8.48 1.46 -14.82
C PRO A 42 8.18 2.05 -16.22
N THR A 43 7.98 1.19 -17.23
CA THR A 43 7.65 1.59 -18.60
C THR A 43 6.15 1.65 -18.87
N ASN A 44 5.31 1.13 -17.97
CA ASN A 44 3.85 1.12 -18.08
C ASN A 44 3.22 1.56 -16.74
N PRO A 45 3.18 2.88 -16.46
CA PRO A 45 2.52 3.40 -15.27
C PRO A 45 1.00 3.16 -15.34
N VAL A 46 0.40 2.95 -14.17
CA VAL A 46 -1.04 2.67 -14.03
C VAL A 46 -1.72 3.77 -13.21
N PRO A 47 -3.04 3.99 -13.38
CA PRO A 47 -3.77 4.91 -12.51
C PRO A 47 -3.74 4.45 -11.05
N VAL A 48 -3.85 5.41 -10.13
CA VAL A 48 -3.85 5.16 -8.68
C VAL A 48 -5.22 5.46 -8.10
N VAL A 49 -5.72 4.55 -7.27
CA VAL A 49 -6.91 4.76 -6.44
C VAL A 49 -6.48 4.81 -4.98
N TYR A 50 -6.76 5.92 -4.31
CA TYR A 50 -6.53 6.06 -2.87
C TYR A 50 -7.76 5.57 -2.11
N TRP A 51 -7.56 4.58 -1.27
CA TRP A 51 -8.58 4.09 -0.36
C TRP A 51 -8.39 4.68 1.04
N LEU A 52 -9.46 5.29 1.57
CA LEU A 52 -9.48 5.84 2.92
C LEU A 52 -10.36 4.96 3.80
N SER A 53 -9.72 4.22 4.71
CA SER A 53 -10.43 3.33 5.64
C SER A 53 -11.22 4.10 6.70
N GLY A 54 -12.23 3.44 7.28
CA GLY A 54 -13.09 4.01 8.32
C GLY A 54 -12.50 3.96 9.74
N LEU A 55 -13.29 4.37 10.72
CA LEU A 55 -12.91 4.37 12.14
C LEU A 55 -12.40 2.98 12.59
N THR A 56 -11.36 2.95 13.41
CA THR A 56 -10.68 1.75 13.96
C THR A 56 -9.94 0.86 12.94
N CYS A 57 -9.83 1.29 11.68
CA CYS A 57 -9.10 0.54 10.67
C CYS A 57 -7.60 0.88 10.63
N THR A 58 -6.80 -0.10 10.26
CA THR A 58 -5.43 0.06 9.76
C THR A 58 -5.39 -0.14 8.25
N ASP A 59 -4.20 -0.02 7.64
CA ASP A 59 -3.94 -0.33 6.23
C ASP A 59 -4.24 -1.80 5.86
N GLU A 60 -4.16 -2.72 6.83
CA GLU A 60 -4.41 -4.15 6.62
C GLU A 60 -5.90 -4.48 6.49
N ASN A 61 -6.78 -3.69 7.13
CA ASN A 61 -8.20 -4.01 7.21
C ASN A 61 -8.88 -4.04 5.84
N PHE A 62 -8.53 -3.13 4.93
CA PHE A 62 -9.13 -3.10 3.60
C PHE A 62 -8.69 -4.31 2.77
N MET A 63 -7.39 -4.57 2.73
CA MET A 63 -6.83 -5.65 1.90
C MET A 63 -7.32 -7.02 2.39
N GLN A 64 -7.34 -7.26 3.70
CA GLN A 64 -7.72 -8.56 4.25
C GLN A 64 -9.23 -8.81 4.27
N LYS A 65 -10.06 -7.79 4.52
CA LYS A 65 -11.52 -7.97 4.71
C LYS A 65 -12.35 -7.68 3.48
N ALA A 66 -11.89 -6.82 2.56
CA ALA A 66 -12.63 -6.49 1.35
C ALA A 66 -12.37 -7.47 0.19
N GLY A 67 -11.48 -8.45 0.37
CA GLY A 67 -11.06 -9.34 -0.72
C GLY A 67 -10.31 -8.61 -1.84
N ALA A 68 -9.85 -7.38 -1.59
CA ALA A 68 -9.02 -6.57 -2.48
C ALA A 68 -7.56 -7.04 -2.44
N PHE A 69 -7.39 -8.34 -2.40
CA PHE A 69 -6.13 -9.03 -2.61
C PHE A 69 -5.74 -8.90 -4.08
#